data_AF-A0A7Y8IE34-F1
#
_entry.id   AF-A0A7Y8IE34-F1
#
_cell.length_a   1.000
_cell.length_b   1.000
_cell.length_c   1.000
_cell.angle_alpha   90.00
_cell.angle_beta   90.00
_cell.angle_gamma   90.00
#
_symmetry.space_group_name_H-M   'P 1'
#
loop_
_entity.id
_entity.type
_entity.pdbx_description
1 polymer ?
#
loop_
_entity_poly.entity_id
_entity_poly.type
_entity_poly.pdbx_seq_one_letter_code
_entity_poly.pdbx_strand_id
1 'polypeptide(L)' 'MVKTGDMFKEIESGKKFIVKSVDPRIIILGTKDGSHSMFVNPKNIESLFVPFVEEEVKGESK' A
#
# COMPACT_ATOMS: atom_id res chain seq x y z
N MET A 1 -9.11 -3.20 9.24
CA MET A 1 -8.00 -4.02 9.80
C MET A 1 -7.05 -4.31 8.65
N VAL A 2 -5.84 -3.77 8.69
CA VAL A 2 -4.85 -3.89 7.60
C VAL A 2 -4.21 -5.27 7.62
N LYS A 3 -4.02 -5.88 6.45
CA LYS A 3 -3.44 -7.21 6.26
C LYS A 3 -2.32 -7.18 5.23
N THR A 4 -1.41 -8.14 5.32
CA THR A 4 -0.40 -8.37 4.28
C THR A 4 -1.08 -8.58 2.92
N GLY A 5 -0.58 -7.91 1.89
CA GLY A 5 -1.17 -7.92 0.56
C GLY A 5 -2.13 -6.77 0.27
N ASP A 6 -2.63 -6.07 1.30
CA ASP A 6 -3.47 -4.88 1.09
C ASP A 6 -2.68 -3.79 0.34
N MET A 7 -3.38 -3.02 -0.48
CA MET A 7 -2.78 -2.00 -1.32
C MET A 7 -3.21 -0.60 -0.88
N PHE A 8 -2.24 0.30 -0.79
CA PHE A 8 -2.39 1.66 -0.28
C PHE A 8 -1.74 2.67 -1.20
N LYS A 9 -2.41 3.79 -1.44
CA LYS A 9 -1.86 4.92 -2.18
C LYS A 9 -1.49 6.03 -1.21
N GLU A 10 -0.24 6.47 -1.25
CA GLU A 10 0.22 7.61 -0.47
C GLU A 10 -0.46 8.89 -0.96
N ILE A 11 -1.01 9.67 -0.03
CA ILE A 11 -1.80 10.86 -0.36
C ILE A 11 -0.91 11.95 -0.99
N GLU A 12 0.29 12.16 -0.46
CA GLU A 12 1.18 13.23 -0.91
C GLU A 12 1.81 12.95 -2.28
N SER A 13 2.43 11.78 -2.45
CA SER A 13 3.17 11.46 -3.68
C SER A 13 2.32 10.77 -4.75
N GLY A 14 1.16 10.22 -4.36
CA GLY A 14 0.35 9.37 -5.20
C GLY A 14 0.97 7.99 -5.50
N LYS A 15 2.12 7.66 -4.92
CA LYS A 15 2.78 6.35 -5.08
C LYS A 15 1.93 5.24 -4.47
N LYS A 16 2.00 4.08 -5.12
CA LYS A 16 1.27 2.87 -4.72
C LYS A 16 2.19 1.94 -3.95
N PHE A 17 1.71 1.46 -2.82
CA PHE A 17 2.39 0.54 -1.94
C PHE A 17 1.53 -0.68 -1.65
N ILE A 18 2.19 -1.79 -1.38
CA ILE A 18 1.59 -3.03 -0.90
C ILE A 18 2.10 -3.31 0.52
N VAL A 19 1.21 -3.79 1.39
CA VAL A 19 1.59 -4.22 2.73
C VAL A 19 2.43 -5.48 2.63
N LYS A 20 3.68 -5.38 3.04
CA LYS A 20 4.64 -6.51 3.11
C LYS A 20 4.57 -7.23 4.45
N SER A 21 4.33 -6.50 5.53
CA SER A 21 4.22 -7.06 6.88
C SER A 21 3.37 -6.18 7.78
N VAL A 22 2.67 -6.80 8.73
CA VAL A 22 1.84 -6.14 9.74
C VAL A 22 2.29 -6.58 11.12
N ASP A 23 2.77 -5.63 11.91
CA ASP A 23 3.05 -5.78 13.34
C ASP A 23 2.19 -4.75 14.11
N PRO A 24 1.75 -5.04 15.37
CA PRO A 24 0.97 -4.10 16.16
C PRO A 24 1.61 -2.72 16.38
N ARG A 25 2.92 -2.61 16.20
CA ARG A 25 3.68 -1.37 16.35
C ARG A 25 4.01 -0.72 15.01
N ILE A 26 4.08 -1.50 13.93
CA ILE A 26 4.59 -1.04 12.64
C ILE A 26 4.00 -1.83 11.47
N ILE A 27 3.60 -1.11 10.42
CA ILE A 27 3.23 -1.69 9.13
C ILE A 27 4.38 -1.42 8.17
N ILE A 28 4.81 -2.45 7.45
CA ILE A 28 5.83 -2.32 6.41
C ILE A 28 5.11 -2.27 5.07
N LEU A 29 5.26 -1.13 4.39
CA LEU A 29 4.79 -0.91 3.03
C LEU A 29 5.96 -1.00 2.06
N GLY A 30 5.75 -1.58 0.89
CA GLY A 30 6.75 -1.60 -0.18
C GLY A 30 6.09 -1.36 -1.51
N THR A 31 6.79 -0.72 -2.45
CA THR A 31 6.30 -0.63 -3.83
C THR A 31 6.35 -2.02 -4.50
N LYS A 32 5.50 -2.23 -5.52
CA LYS A 32 5.40 -3.53 -6.22
C LYS A 32 6.72 -3.93 -6.90
N ASP A 33 7.44 -2.96 -7.43
CA ASP A 33 8.75 -3.08 -8.05
C ASP A 33 9.90 -3.22 -7.03
N GLY A 34 9.62 -3.11 -5.72
CA GLY A 34 10.63 -3.19 -4.65
C GLY A 34 11.59 -2.01 -4.57
N SER A 35 11.37 -0.93 -5.32
CA SER A 35 12.26 0.23 -5.35
C SER A 35 12.22 1.07 -4.07
N HIS A 36 11.09 1.05 -3.34
CA HIS A 36 10.91 1.81 -2.12
C HIS A 36 10.23 0.96 -1.05
N SER A 37 10.58 1.22 0.21
CA SER A 37 9.90 0.66 1.38
C SER A 37 9.73 1.73 2.44
N MET A 38 8.64 1.65 3.20
CA MET A 38 8.30 2.59 4.26
C MET A 38 7.78 1.85 5.49
N PHE A 39 8.09 2.44 6.64
CA PHE A 39 7.60 2.00 7.93
C PHE A 39 6.51 2.96 8.39
N VAL A 40 5.30 2.44 8.61
CA VAL A 40 4.12 3.23 8.93
C VAL A 40 3.62 2.86 10.31
N ASN A 41 3.33 3.86 11.14
CA ASN A 41 2.64 3.62 12.40
C ASN A 41 1.19 3.21 12.11
N PRO A 42 0.71 2.04 12.60
CA PRO A 42 -0.64 1.57 12.36
C PRO A 42 -1.73 2.58 12.76
N LYS A 43 -1.45 3.46 13.74
CA LYS A 43 -2.39 4.50 14.20
C LYS A 43 -2.55 5.66 13.22
N ASN A 44 -1.59 5.85 12.31
CA ASN A 44 -1.53 7.00 11.40
C ASN A 44 -1.68 6.61 9.93
N ILE A 45 -1.97 5.33 9.64
CA ILE A 45 -2.04 4.87 8.24
C ILE A 45 -3.16 5.57 7.47
N GLU A 46 -4.30 5.80 8.12
CA GLU A 46 -5.47 6.43 7.51
C GLU A 46 -5.28 7.93 7.20
N SER A 47 -4.30 8.59 7.84
CA SER A 47 -3.98 9.99 7.56
C SER A 47 -2.95 10.18 6.44
N LEU A 48 -2.19 9.14 6.10
CA LEU A 48 -1.10 9.20 5.11
C LEU A 48 -1.43 8.42 3.84
N PHE A 49 -2.33 7.44 3.93
CA PHE A 49 -2.63 6.51 2.85
C PHE A 49 -4.13 6.28 2.70
N VAL A 50 -4.55 6.09 1.46
CA VAL A 50 -5.90 5.65 1.12
C VAL A 50 -5.87 4.22 0.59
N PRO A 51 -6.79 3.34 1.00
CA PRO A 51 -6.90 2.00 0.43
C PRO A 51 -7.23 2.13 -1.06
N PHE A 52 -6.59 1.31 -1.89
CA PHE A 52 -6.92 1.22 -3.31
C PHE A 52 -6.95 -0.23 -3.75
N VAL A 53 -7.76 -0.51 -4.77
CA VAL A 53 -7.75 -1.78 -5.48
C VAL A 53 -7.07 -1.50 -6.82
N GLU A 54 -6.02 -2.24 -7.14
CA GLU A 54 -5.52 -2.27 -8.51
C GLU A 54 -6.58 -3.04 -9.32
N GLU A 55 -7.47 -2.33 -10.01
CA GLU A 55 -8.19 -2.95 -11.11
C GLU A 55 -7.12 -3.46 -12.06
N GLU A 56 -6.96 -4.78 -12.13
CA GLU A 56 -6.33 -5.40 -13.27
C GLU A 56 -7.17 -4.96 -14.45
N VAL A 57 -6.71 -3.93 -15.16
CA VAL A 57 -7.08 -3.72 -16.55
C VAL A 57 -6.48 -4.93 -17.26
N LYS A 58 -7.18 -6.07 -17.19
CA LYS A 58 -7.15 -7.08 -18.23
C LYS A 58 -7.47 -6.28 -19.47
N GLY A 59 -6.43 -5.95 -20.23
CA GLY A 59 -6.61 -5.39 -21.55
C GLY A 59 -7.58 -6.32 -22.27
N GLU A 60 -8.80 -5.86 -22.48
CA GLU A 60 -9.50 -6.25 -23.69
C GLU A 60 -8.71 -5.61 -24.82
N SER A 61 -7.63 -6.29 -25.19
CA SER A 61 -7.16 -6.25 -26.57
C SER A 61 -8.26 -6.91 -27.40
N LYS A 62 -9.20 -6.11 -27.89
CA LYS A 62 -9.93 -6.38 -29.11
C LYS A 62 -10.46 -5.10 -29.73
#